data_AF-A0A925I164-F1
#
_entry.id   AF-A0A925I164-F1
#
_cell.length_a   1.000
_cell.length_b   1.000
_cell.length_c   1.000
_cell.angle_alpha   90.00
_cell.angle_beta   90.00
_cell.angle_gamma   90.00
#
_symmetry.space_group_name_H-M   'P 1'
#
loop_
_entity.id
_entity.type
_entity.pdbx_description
1 polymer ?
#
loop_
_entity_poly.entity_id
_entity_poly.type
_entity_poly.pdbx_seq_one_letter_code
_entity_poly.pdbx_strand_id
1 'polypeptide(L)'
;MTKFLCNGDWLLEYADGELADSDSAQAESHLAACPACSREVAALKSSREILSAYFATADSLSPVTDLSKRTASQSGWNSAALALASTAAAALLVSMFFFLAGERGEVVRAVTPPAELSVASPVAEEPEEEDVLAMISRETQIARLRMASEILAKEPGMNERHLALEKYLAEAYGVTKQRPFEM
;
A
#
# COMPACT_ATOMS: atom_id res chain seq x y z
N MET A 1 3.23 8.14 50.34
CA MET A 1 2.48 7.74 49.13
C MET A 1 3.32 8.11 47.93
N THR A 2 4.12 7.17 47.45
CA THR A 2 4.88 7.32 46.21
C THR A 2 3.89 7.48 45.07
N LYS A 3 4.01 8.59 44.33
CA LYS A 3 3.15 8.90 43.19
C LYS A 3 3.59 7.98 42.04
N PHE A 4 3.00 6.80 41.97
CA PHE A 4 3.24 5.89 40.86
C PHE A 4 2.69 6.52 39.59
N LEU A 5 3.56 6.70 38.60
CA LEU A 5 3.16 7.20 37.29
C LEU A 5 2.67 5.97 36.51
N CYS A 6 1.34 5.85 36.31
CA CYS A 6 0.77 4.91 35.32
C CYS A 6 1.22 5.42 33.95
N ASN A 7 2.45 5.06 33.56
CA ASN A 7 3.02 5.34 32.25
C ASN A 7 2.67 4.18 31.31
N GLY A 8 2.38 4.48 30.05
CA GLY A 8 2.04 3.48 29.05
C GLY A 8 3.12 2.42 28.88
N ASP A 9 4.40 2.81 28.90
CA ASP A 9 5.54 1.89 28.75
C ASP A 9 5.55 0.82 29.85
N TRP A 10 5.23 1.21 31.08
CA TRP A 10 5.23 0.29 32.22
C TRP A 10 4.06 -0.70 32.18
N LEU A 11 2.89 -0.26 31.70
CA LEU A 11 1.76 -1.16 31.45
C LEU A 11 2.05 -2.13 30.29
N LEU A 12 2.80 -1.68 29.28
CA LEU A 12 3.22 -2.50 28.15
C LEU A 12 4.17 -3.61 28.61
N GLU A 13 5.23 -3.26 29.34
CA GLU A 13 6.18 -4.24 29.92
C GLU A 13 5.47 -5.25 30.81
N TYR A 14 4.52 -4.81 31.64
CA TYR A 14 3.69 -5.72 32.45
C TYR A 14 2.79 -6.62 31.59
N ALA A 15 2.13 -6.06 30.57
CA ALA A 15 1.27 -6.83 29.68
C ALA A 15 2.08 -7.89 28.91
N ASP A 16 3.34 -7.58 28.60
CA ASP A 16 4.24 -8.48 27.89
C ASP A 16 4.94 -9.53 28.76
N GLY A 17 4.91 -9.33 30.09
CA GLY A 17 5.57 -10.19 31.06
C GLY A 17 7.06 -9.93 31.20
N GLU A 18 7.52 -8.74 30.81
CA GLU A 18 8.93 -8.32 30.83
C GLU A 18 9.30 -7.53 32.10
N LEU A 19 8.30 -7.24 32.93
CA LEU A 19 8.47 -6.48 34.16
C LEU A 19 9.15 -7.32 35.25
N ALA A 20 10.10 -6.72 35.99
CA ALA A 20 10.77 -7.39 37.11
C ALA A 20 9.76 -7.82 38.19
N ASP A 21 10.02 -8.91 38.93
CA ASP A 21 9.09 -9.46 39.94
C ASP A 21 8.64 -8.42 40.99
N SER A 22 9.57 -7.56 41.43
CA SER A 22 9.27 -6.49 42.39
C SER A 22 8.29 -5.46 41.84
N ASP A 23 8.34 -5.21 40.53
CA ASP A 23 7.51 -4.22 39.86
C ASP A 23 6.19 -4.85 39.40
N SER A 24 6.18 -6.16 39.11
CA SER A 24 4.98 -6.93 38.81
C SER A 24 4.01 -6.93 39.99
N ALA A 25 4.49 -7.14 41.23
CA ALA A 25 3.65 -7.03 42.42
C ALA A 25 3.04 -5.62 42.59
N GLN A 26 3.79 -4.58 42.22
CA GLN A 26 3.31 -3.20 42.25
C GLN A 26 2.27 -2.94 41.15
N ALA A 27 2.47 -3.49 39.96
CA ALA A 27 1.49 -3.49 38.86
C ALA A 27 0.19 -4.16 39.26
N GLU A 28 0.24 -5.36 39.84
CA GLU A 28 -0.95 -6.04 40.33
C GLU A 28 -1.70 -5.21 41.37
N SER A 29 -0.99 -4.63 42.34
CA SER A 29 -1.60 -3.75 43.34
C SER A 29 -2.24 -2.51 42.71
N HIS A 30 -1.63 -1.93 41.67
CA HIS A 30 -2.17 -0.77 40.98
C HIS A 30 -3.40 -1.14 40.14
N LEU A 31 -3.34 -2.23 39.38
CA LEU A 31 -4.42 -2.69 38.51
C LEU A 31 -5.66 -3.11 39.31
N ALA A 32 -5.48 -3.60 40.54
CA ALA A 32 -6.57 -3.85 41.47
C ALA A 32 -7.27 -2.55 41.93
N ALA A 33 -6.53 -1.44 42.01
CA ALA A 33 -7.04 -0.14 42.47
C ALA A 33 -7.53 0.77 41.31
N CYS A 34 -7.05 0.55 40.08
CA CYS A 34 -7.29 1.42 38.93
C CYS A 34 -7.98 0.67 37.77
N PRO A 35 -9.33 0.76 37.64
CA PRO A 35 -10.07 0.12 36.55
C PRO A 35 -9.68 0.61 35.15
N ALA A 36 -9.17 1.84 35.02
CA ALA A 36 -8.73 2.39 33.73
C ALA A 36 -7.47 1.66 33.22
N CYS A 37 -6.41 1.63 34.02
CA CYS A 37 -5.17 0.93 33.67
C CYS A 37 -5.43 -0.61 33.54
N SER A 38 -6.39 -1.18 34.29
CA SER A 38 -6.84 -2.58 34.13
C SER A 38 -7.46 -2.87 32.75
N ARG A 39 -8.35 -2.00 32.26
CA ARG A 39 -8.93 -2.14 30.92
C ARG A 39 -7.88 -1.99 29.82
N GLU A 40 -6.91 -1.10 30.01
CA GLU A 40 -5.82 -0.90 29.06
C GLU A 40 -4.94 -2.14 28.93
N VAL A 41 -4.51 -2.74 30.05
CA VAL A 41 -3.77 -4.00 30.04
C VAL A 41 -4.58 -5.14 29.40
N ALA A 42 -5.89 -5.21 29.66
CA ALA A 42 -6.75 -6.19 29.01
C ALA A 42 -6.82 -6.00 27.48
N ALA A 43 -6.87 -4.75 27.01
CA ALA A 43 -6.86 -4.43 25.58
C ALA A 43 -5.51 -4.78 24.93
N LEU A 44 -4.38 -4.49 25.60
CA LEU A 44 -3.04 -4.87 25.14
C LEU A 44 -2.91 -6.40 25.00
N LYS A 45 -3.33 -7.15 26.03
CA LYS A 45 -3.30 -8.63 26.01
C LYS A 45 -4.18 -9.21 24.90
N SER A 46 -5.39 -8.68 24.71
CA SER A 46 -6.28 -9.09 23.62
C SER A 46 -5.68 -8.84 22.24
N SER A 47 -5.02 -7.69 22.05
CA SER A 47 -4.38 -7.32 20.78
C SER A 47 -3.21 -8.26 20.47
N ARG A 48 -2.40 -8.58 21.49
CA ARG A 48 -1.31 -9.56 21.38
C ARG A 48 -1.83 -10.96 21.03
N GLU A 49 -2.92 -11.39 21.64
CA GLU A 49 -3.55 -12.68 21.32
C GLU A 49 -3.96 -12.74 19.84
N ILE A 50 -4.62 -11.70 19.33
CA ILE A 50 -5.03 -11.61 17.92
C ILE A 50 -3.81 -11.66 16.98
N LEU A 51 -2.77 -10.88 17.27
CA LEU A 51 -1.55 -10.88 16.47
C LEU A 51 -0.83 -12.23 16.53
N SER A 52 -0.76 -12.86 17.70
CA SER A 52 -0.15 -14.18 17.86
C SER A 52 -0.89 -15.26 17.04
N ALA A 53 -2.23 -15.22 17.02
CA ALA A 53 -3.03 -16.12 16.20
C ALA A 53 -2.81 -15.87 14.71
N TYR A 54 -2.76 -14.61 14.30
CA TYR A 54 -2.45 -14.23 12.91
C TYR A 54 -1.09 -14.79 12.46
N PHE A 55 -0.03 -14.57 13.24
CA PHE A 55 1.30 -15.05 12.88
C PHE A 55 1.43 -16.57 12.97
N ALA A 56 0.76 -17.23 13.92
CA ALA A 56 0.71 -18.69 13.96
C ALA A 56 0.10 -19.29 12.68
N THR A 57 -0.90 -18.62 12.08
CA THR A 57 -1.43 -19.03 10.77
C THR A 57 -0.50 -18.69 9.61
N ALA A 58 0.22 -17.57 9.68
CA ALA A 58 1.18 -17.17 8.64
C ALA A 58 2.38 -18.12 8.57
N ASP A 59 2.91 -18.56 9.71
CA ASP A 59 4.02 -19.53 9.79
C ASP A 59 3.65 -20.92 9.23
N SER A 60 2.34 -21.25 9.21
CA SER A 60 1.85 -22.48 8.58
C SER A 60 1.89 -22.45 7.05
N LEU A 61 2.01 -21.26 6.45
CA LEU A 61 2.23 -21.10 5.01
C LEU A 61 3.72 -21.35 4.75
N SER A 62 4.02 -22.58 4.32
CA SER A 62 5.39 -22.99 3.98
C SER A 62 6.08 -21.92 3.12
N PRO A 63 7.33 -21.55 3.44
CA PRO A 63 8.03 -20.52 2.70
C PRO A 63 8.09 -20.95 1.23
N VAL A 64 7.59 -20.08 0.33
CA VAL A 64 7.62 -20.28 -1.12
C VAL A 64 9.09 -20.24 -1.57
N THR A 65 9.80 -21.34 -1.34
CA THR A 65 11.25 -21.48 -1.50
C THR A 65 11.64 -21.89 -2.91
N ASP A 66 10.69 -22.01 -3.84
CA ASP A 66 10.96 -22.55 -5.17
C ASP A 66 10.43 -21.68 -6.33
N LEU A 67 10.48 -20.35 -6.20
CA LEU A 67 10.31 -19.45 -7.34
C LEU A 67 11.58 -19.30 -8.19
N SER A 68 12.76 -19.61 -7.63
CA SER A 68 14.05 -19.45 -8.32
C SER A 68 14.39 -20.58 -9.30
N LYS A 69 13.79 -21.77 -9.16
CA LYS A 69 14.07 -22.90 -10.08
C LYS A 69 13.28 -22.86 -11.39
N ARG A 70 12.21 -22.06 -11.49
CA ARG A 70 11.35 -22.06 -12.69
C ARG A 70 11.82 -21.13 -13.81
N THR A 71 12.72 -20.19 -13.55
CA THR A 71 13.22 -19.25 -14.57
C THR A 71 14.48 -19.72 -15.29
N ALA A 72 15.22 -20.69 -14.76
CA ALA A 72 16.45 -21.18 -15.39
C ALA A 72 16.23 -22.17 -16.55
N SER A 73 15.02 -22.77 -16.67
CA SER A 73 14.79 -23.88 -17.61
C SER A 73 14.20 -23.48 -18.98
N GLN A 74 13.83 -22.21 -19.22
CA GLN A 74 13.16 -21.80 -20.46
C GLN A 74 13.98 -20.93 -21.42
N SER A 75 15.23 -20.59 -21.07
CA SER A 75 16.06 -19.64 -21.86
C SER A 75 16.71 -20.22 -23.13
N GLY A 76 16.51 -21.49 -23.47
CA GLY A 76 17.33 -22.15 -24.50
C GLY A 76 16.73 -22.29 -25.91
N TRP A 77 15.41 -22.47 -26.06
CA TRP A 77 14.88 -23.13 -27.27
C TRP A 77 13.93 -22.30 -28.15
N ASN A 78 13.54 -21.08 -27.75
CA ASN A 78 12.47 -20.35 -28.45
C ASN A 78 12.92 -19.16 -29.32
N SER A 79 14.21 -18.85 -29.39
CA SER A 79 14.70 -17.72 -30.22
C SER A 79 14.66 -18.02 -31.73
N ALA A 80 14.56 -19.28 -32.16
CA ALA A 80 14.45 -19.63 -33.58
C ALA A 80 13.00 -19.63 -34.12
N ALA A 81 11.99 -19.80 -33.25
CA ALA A 81 10.60 -19.94 -33.69
C ALA A 81 9.86 -18.61 -33.90
N LEU A 82 10.30 -17.51 -33.27
CA LEU A 82 9.62 -16.20 -33.39
C LEU A 82 9.98 -15.40 -34.65
N ALA A 83 10.98 -15.82 -35.44
CA ALA A 83 11.39 -15.09 -36.64
C ALA A 83 10.47 -15.31 -37.86
N LEU A 84 9.53 -16.26 -37.81
CA LEU A 84 8.68 -16.63 -38.96
C LEU A 84 7.18 -16.27 -38.82
N ALA A 85 6.74 -15.71 -37.70
CA ALA A 85 5.31 -15.42 -37.45
C ALA A 85 4.90 -13.94 -37.61
N SER A 86 5.82 -13.04 -38.00
CA SER A 86 5.59 -11.58 -37.99
C SER A 86 4.98 -11.00 -39.27
N THR A 87 4.89 -11.75 -40.37
CA THR A 87 4.42 -11.19 -41.66
C THR A 87 2.92 -11.36 -41.93
N ALA A 88 2.21 -12.26 -41.24
CA ALA A 88 0.78 -12.50 -41.50
C ALA A 88 -0.18 -11.66 -40.63
N ALA A 89 0.23 -11.21 -39.44
CA ALA A 89 -0.66 -10.53 -38.50
C ALA A 89 -0.88 -9.02 -38.80
N ALA A 90 0.07 -8.37 -39.49
CA ALA A 90 -0.04 -6.94 -39.81
C ALA A 90 -1.15 -6.64 -40.84
N ALA A 91 -1.44 -7.57 -41.75
CA ALA A 91 -2.49 -7.38 -42.77
C ALA A 91 -3.92 -7.45 -42.18
N LEU A 92 -4.13 -8.28 -41.15
CA LEU A 92 -5.43 -8.41 -40.50
C LEU A 92 -5.77 -7.20 -39.61
N LEU A 93 -4.78 -6.61 -38.94
CA LEU A 93 -5.01 -5.43 -38.08
C LEU A 93 -5.34 -4.17 -38.89
N VAL A 94 -4.75 -3.98 -40.07
CA VAL A 94 -5.08 -2.85 -40.96
C VAL A 94 -6.49 -2.99 -41.55
N SER A 95 -6.92 -4.21 -41.89
CA SER A 95 -8.28 -4.47 -42.38
C SER A 95 -9.35 -4.26 -41.30
N MET A 96 -9.07 -4.60 -40.05
CA MET A 96 -10.04 -4.44 -38.94
C MET A 96 -10.21 -2.97 -38.54
N PHE A 97 -9.16 -2.15 -38.67
CA PHE A 97 -9.22 -0.73 -38.31
C PHE A 97 -10.08 0.11 -39.27
N PHE A 98 -10.10 -0.23 -40.56
CA PHE A 98 -10.94 0.45 -41.55
C PHE A 98 -12.43 0.08 -41.44
N PHE A 99 -12.76 -1.11 -40.94
CA PHE A 99 -14.15 -1.56 -40.80
C PHE A 99 -14.84 -1.00 -39.56
N LEU A 100 -14.11 -0.73 -38.46
CA LEU A 100 -14.67 -0.11 -37.24
C LEU A 100 -14.81 1.42 -37.30
N ALA A 101 -14.19 2.09 -38.28
CA ALA A 101 -14.27 3.55 -38.43
C ALA A 101 -15.55 4.02 -39.16
N GLY A 102 -16.39 3.10 -39.66
CA GLY A 102 -17.50 3.41 -40.58
C GLY A 102 -18.87 3.68 -39.96
N GLU A 103 -19.12 3.39 -38.69
CA GLU A 103 -20.47 3.51 -38.11
C GLU A 103 -20.47 4.23 -36.75
N ARG A 104 -20.43 5.57 -36.78
CA ARG A 104 -20.99 6.39 -35.70
C ARG A 104 -22.29 7.01 -36.18
N GLY A 105 -23.31 6.16 -36.26
CA GLY A 105 -24.70 6.57 -36.31
C GLY A 105 -25.11 7.17 -34.97
N GLU A 106 -25.31 8.48 -34.98
CA GLU A 106 -25.82 9.28 -33.88
C GLU A 106 -27.25 8.85 -33.52
N VAL A 107 -27.42 8.21 -32.36
CA VAL A 107 -28.73 8.03 -31.73
C VAL A 107 -28.70 8.71 -30.38
N VAL A 108 -28.95 10.02 -30.40
CA VAL A 108 -29.28 10.81 -29.21
C VAL A 108 -30.66 10.37 -28.73
N ARG A 109 -30.70 9.49 -27.73
CA ARG A 109 -31.92 9.21 -26.98
C ARG A 109 -31.99 10.21 -25.82
N ALA A 110 -32.87 11.20 -25.96
CA ALA A 110 -33.23 12.10 -24.87
C ALA A 110 -33.80 11.29 -23.71
N VAL A 111 -33.07 11.24 -22.60
CA VAL A 111 -33.57 10.77 -21.30
C VAL A 111 -34.09 12.00 -20.59
N THR A 112 -35.41 12.11 -20.50
CA THR A 112 -36.10 13.06 -19.63
C THR A 112 -35.89 12.62 -18.18
N PRO A 113 -35.25 13.43 -17.32
CA PRO A 113 -35.22 13.12 -15.89
C PRO A 113 -36.63 13.35 -15.31
N PRO A 114 -37.15 12.46 -14.45
CA PRO A 114 -38.30 12.79 -13.64
C PRO A 114 -37.93 13.93 -12.68
N ALA A 115 -38.86 14.86 -12.52
CA ALA A 115 -38.78 15.93 -11.54
C ALA A 115 -38.68 15.32 -10.13
N GLU A 116 -37.48 15.24 -9.60
CA GLU A 116 -37.26 14.95 -8.19
C GLU A 116 -37.31 16.24 -7.39
N LEU A 117 -38.13 16.19 -6.35
CA LEU A 117 -38.33 17.22 -5.35
C LEU A 117 -36.99 17.66 -4.75
N SER A 118 -36.63 18.92 -5.01
CA SER A 118 -35.52 19.60 -4.35
C SER A 118 -35.84 19.81 -2.87
N VAL A 119 -35.47 18.84 -2.05
CA VAL A 119 -35.29 19.02 -0.61
C VAL A 119 -33.91 19.62 -0.45
N ALA A 120 -33.86 20.95 -0.34
CA ALA A 120 -32.66 21.68 0.04
C ALA A 120 -32.26 21.27 1.46
N SER A 121 -31.42 20.23 1.58
CA SER A 121 -30.61 20.04 2.77
C SER A 121 -29.46 21.04 2.73
N PRO A 122 -29.25 21.85 3.78
CA PRO A 122 -28.05 22.66 3.88
C PRO A 122 -26.86 21.69 3.95
N VAL A 123 -26.03 21.70 2.89
CA VAL A 123 -24.69 21.14 2.93
C VAL A 123 -23.94 21.96 3.97
N ALA A 124 -23.87 21.43 5.19
CA ALA A 124 -22.88 21.86 6.16
C ALA A 124 -21.53 21.53 5.52
N GLU A 125 -20.74 22.56 5.22
CA GLU A 125 -19.32 22.43 4.88
C GLU A 125 -18.65 21.75 6.09
N GLU A 126 -18.53 20.43 6.04
CA GLU A 126 -17.64 19.72 6.96
C GLU A 126 -16.21 20.21 6.67
N PRO A 127 -15.44 20.57 7.70
CA PRO A 127 -14.05 20.96 7.51
C PRO A 127 -13.33 19.84 6.76
N GLU A 128 -12.54 20.20 5.74
CA GLU A 128 -11.68 19.28 5.01
C GLU A 128 -10.71 18.59 5.98
N GLU A 129 -11.15 17.49 6.60
CA GLU A 129 -10.24 16.50 7.15
C GLU A 129 -9.48 15.95 5.95
N GLU A 130 -8.34 16.58 5.66
CA GLU A 130 -7.36 16.13 4.69
C GLU A 130 -7.24 14.61 4.81
N ASP A 131 -7.74 13.89 3.81
CA ASP A 131 -7.94 12.45 3.86
C ASP A 131 -6.59 11.78 4.16
N VAL A 132 -6.38 11.44 5.44
CA VAL A 132 -5.12 10.93 5.96
C VAL A 132 -4.75 9.63 5.22
N LEU A 133 -5.75 8.85 4.80
CA LEU A 133 -5.54 7.65 4.00
C LEU A 133 -5.06 8.00 2.60
N ALA A 134 -5.64 9.02 1.95
CA ALA A 134 -5.15 9.51 0.66
C ALA A 134 -3.70 10.03 0.77
N MET A 135 -3.36 10.73 1.86
CA MET A 135 -1.99 11.19 2.12
C MET A 135 -1.01 10.04 2.30
N ILE A 136 -1.33 9.05 3.16
CA ILE A 136 -0.48 7.87 3.38
C ILE A 136 -0.31 7.07 2.09
N SER A 137 -1.38 6.91 1.31
CA SER A 137 -1.36 6.23 0.02
C SER A 137 -0.44 6.94 -0.98
N ARG A 138 -0.56 8.27 -1.07
CA ARG A 138 0.29 9.11 -1.93
C ARG A 138 1.77 8.99 -1.55
N GLU A 139 2.12 9.12 -0.28
CA GLU A 139 3.51 9.01 0.20
C GLU A 139 4.09 7.61 -0.04
N THR A 140 3.29 6.56 0.18
CA THR A 140 3.70 5.17 -0.10
C THR A 140 3.98 4.97 -1.59
N GLN A 141 3.16 5.55 -2.47
CA GLN A 141 3.37 5.47 -3.91
C GLN A 141 4.65 6.20 -4.35
N ILE A 142 4.91 7.40 -3.80
CA ILE A 142 6.15 8.15 -4.06
C ILE A 142 7.37 7.33 -3.63
N ALA A 143 7.34 6.72 -2.44
CA ALA A 143 8.43 5.90 -1.94
C ALA A 143 8.75 4.70 -2.86
N ARG A 144 7.72 4.01 -3.35
CA ARG A 144 7.87 2.89 -4.30
C ARG A 144 8.50 3.33 -5.62
N LEU A 145 8.04 4.47 -6.16
CA LEU A 145 8.57 5.01 -7.42
C LEU A 145 10.02 5.47 -7.27
N ARG A 146 10.39 6.07 -6.13
CA ARG A 146 11.79 6.42 -5.82
C ARG A 146 12.68 5.19 -5.79
N MET A 147 12.26 4.14 -5.08
CA MET A 147 12.99 2.88 -5.03
C MET A 147 13.19 2.26 -6.42
N ALA A 148 12.14 2.27 -7.27
CA ALA A 148 12.25 1.81 -8.65
C ALA A 148 13.23 2.67 -9.47
N SER A 149 13.24 3.98 -9.27
CA SER A 149 14.19 4.91 -9.90
C SER A 149 15.63 4.57 -9.53
N GLU A 150 15.91 4.31 -8.25
CA GLU A 150 17.25 3.94 -7.78
C GLU A 150 17.74 2.61 -8.34
N ILE A 151 16.84 1.64 -8.52
CA ILE A 151 17.16 0.36 -9.16
C ILE A 151 17.51 0.59 -10.64
N LEU A 152 16.67 1.34 -11.37
CA LEU A 152 16.90 1.65 -12.78
C LEU A 152 18.20 2.44 -13.01
N ALA A 153 18.57 3.31 -12.07
CA ALA A 153 19.82 4.08 -12.13
C ALA A 153 21.09 3.19 -12.05
N LYS A 154 20.98 2.00 -11.45
CA LYS A 154 22.10 1.04 -11.31
C LYS A 154 22.22 0.09 -12.50
N GLU A 155 21.18 -0.03 -13.33
CA GLU A 155 21.17 -0.96 -14.46
C GLU A 155 21.74 -0.33 -15.75
N PRO A 156 22.81 -0.90 -16.33
CA PRO A 156 23.39 -0.37 -17.57
C PRO A 156 22.37 -0.50 -18.73
N GLY A 157 22.12 0.60 -19.43
CA GLY A 157 21.17 0.67 -20.55
C GLY A 157 19.75 1.09 -20.17
N MET A 158 19.46 1.33 -18.88
CA MET A 158 18.13 1.74 -18.39
C MET A 158 18.01 3.25 -18.10
N ASN A 159 18.99 4.05 -18.52
CA ASN A 159 19.04 5.50 -18.26
C ASN A 159 17.81 6.25 -18.76
N GLU A 160 17.28 5.90 -19.94
CA GLU A 160 16.09 6.57 -20.49
C GLU A 160 14.85 6.32 -19.62
N ARG A 161 14.67 5.09 -19.12
CA ARG A 161 13.56 4.75 -18.22
C ARG A 161 13.71 5.41 -16.86
N HIS A 162 14.94 5.46 -16.33
CA HIS A 162 15.26 6.20 -15.11
C HIS A 162 14.86 7.68 -15.24
N LEU A 163 15.28 8.36 -16.31
CA LEU A 163 14.95 9.77 -16.55
C LEU A 163 13.45 10.01 -16.75
N ALA A 164 12.76 9.10 -17.44
CA ALA A 164 11.31 9.17 -17.61
C ALA A 164 10.57 9.07 -16.26
N LEU A 165 11.06 8.21 -15.36
CA LEU A 165 10.49 8.04 -14.03
C LEU A 165 10.76 9.24 -13.11
N GLU A 166 11.97 9.81 -13.14
CA GLU A 166 12.27 11.06 -12.43
C GLU A 166 11.39 12.21 -12.91
N LYS A 167 11.18 12.32 -14.23
CA LYS A 167 10.28 13.32 -14.82
C LYS A 167 8.83 13.14 -14.33
N TYR A 168 8.33 11.90 -14.35
CA TYR A 168 6.99 11.59 -13.85
C TYR A 168 6.82 11.96 -12.37
N LEU A 169 7.81 11.65 -11.53
CA LEU A 169 7.81 12.04 -10.10
C LEU A 169 7.76 13.56 -9.92
N ALA A 170 8.50 14.31 -10.72
CA ALA A 170 8.49 15.77 -10.69
C ALA A 170 7.14 16.35 -11.15
N GLU A 171 6.58 15.86 -12.25
CA GLU A 171 5.35 16.40 -12.85
C GLU A 171 4.09 15.99 -12.08
N ALA A 172 3.95 14.71 -11.70
CA ALA A 172 2.73 14.19 -11.09
C ALA A 172 2.68 14.42 -9.57
N TYR A 173 3.83 14.41 -8.89
CA TYR A 173 3.89 14.48 -7.43
C TYR A 173 4.57 15.74 -6.89
N GLY A 174 5.13 16.60 -7.74
CA GLY A 174 5.90 17.77 -7.32
C GLY A 174 7.22 17.40 -6.63
N VAL A 175 7.69 16.16 -6.79
CA VAL A 175 8.89 15.66 -6.13
C VAL A 175 10.10 16.12 -6.93
N THR A 176 10.78 17.15 -6.44
CA THR A 176 12.10 17.55 -6.95
C THR A 176 13.19 16.72 -6.28
N LYS A 177 14.30 16.50 -6.98
CA LYS A 177 15.48 15.81 -6.45
C LYS A 177 15.89 16.53 -5.17
N GLN A 178 15.67 15.92 -4.00
CA GLN A 178 16.20 16.45 -2.74
C GLN A 178 17.70 16.54 -2.92
N ARG A 179 18.26 17.76 -2.82
CA ARG A 179 19.71 17.89 -2.74
C ARG A 179 20.15 17.04 -1.55
N PRO A 180 21.21 16.22 -1.69
CA PRO A 180 21.74 15.51 -0.54
C PRO A 180 21.95 16.53 0.58
N PHE A 181 21.44 16.22 1.77
CA PHE A 181 21.63 17.03 2.96
C PHE A 181 23.14 17.20 3.14
N GLU A 182 23.67 18.38 2.82
CA GLU A 182 25.06 18.73 3.12
C GLU A 182 25.14 18.83 4.65
N MET A 183 25.67 17.79 5.30
CA MET A 183 26.01 17.78 6.72
C MET A 183 27.38 18.41 6.96
#